data_AF-A0AA38UF43-F1
#
_entry.id   AF-A0AA38UF43-F1
#
_cell.length_a   1.000
_cell.length_b   1.000
_cell.length_c   1.000
_cell.angle_alpha   90.00
_cell.angle_beta   90.00
_cell.angle_gamma   90.00
#
_symmetry.space_group_name_H-M   'P 1'
#
loop_
_entity.id
_entity.type
_entity.pdbx_description
1 polymer ?
#
loop_
_entity_poly.entity_id
_entity_poly.type
_entity_poly.pdbx_seq_one_letter_code
_entity_poly.pdbx_strand_id
1 'polypeptide(L)'
;MSGRPRPLTNLTNASASAYEHQSLTPRTPRSRAFSEYGVGEDEARRDGEDLAAPLLHEDADDDSDALLKRQIRSILGFDKIHPNVIFERLPVVIGCLVAGALLFFASVAFRSPGTLEYYIGATVPTKANSTTEDSADAYTSFSSNSSIPDDPSLLISYANYTSFPLLPTEYVSECYKIYPGRMKPTKYWGEDGVRSKDVAHHAPQGTCSSTITYMLDGRVGLASDLALIAQVAALARERNRTFLVDDTYWNRGKWTDHFEDVRVTQPGPEPGCLPPPPEELVACPREAKHWIVNSHTSKFHFGGGFADQYDDAYARNLNRQHPIFSRASESLSQTIRPSSKNAALIAEARKEVEALFNTSTSPSASRTYIGVHIRRGDQLAAFTKGPGGYVPIQNYVDAVKGAAERFNSADDTTTTVYVASDDPLAIDSFKSLLSESSSSFSSNVFSLSDSSSATLRGLASPKGYVQAEFNALPDDSEGGGASHEGTRVTLTRGVIVDLALISGLWAGEEEGVKPDTVVCTIGSSICLLSAIPLSWPAAFGNMDPTGLGYPVRDSQHWLDIDQKGAIVPAWKAFRTF
;
A
#
# COMPACT_ATOMS: atom_id res chain seq x y z
N MET A 1 -38.09 -2.00 -39.35
CA MET A 1 -37.96 -3.18 -40.24
C MET A 1 -36.58 -3.13 -40.90
N SER A 2 -35.76 -4.17 -40.67
CA SER A 2 -34.52 -4.58 -41.39
C SER A 2 -33.36 -3.56 -41.51
N GLY A 3 -32.10 -3.86 -41.23
CA GLY A 3 -31.46 -5.15 -40.97
C GLY A 3 -30.03 -4.97 -40.47
N ARG A 4 -29.59 -5.92 -39.64
CA ARG A 4 -28.30 -6.03 -38.95
C ARG A 4 -27.33 -6.85 -39.84
N PRO A 5 -26.06 -6.45 -40.02
CA PRO A 5 -25.11 -7.25 -40.80
C PRO A 5 -24.60 -8.47 -40.00
N ARG A 6 -24.39 -9.58 -40.72
CA ARG A 6 -23.92 -10.89 -40.23
C ARG A 6 -22.39 -10.92 -40.07
N PRO A 7 -21.85 -11.71 -39.13
CA PRO A 7 -20.42 -11.96 -39.03
C PRO A 7 -19.95 -13.06 -40.00
N LEU A 8 -18.69 -12.95 -40.41
CA LEU A 8 -17.98 -13.85 -41.32
C LEU A 8 -17.69 -15.20 -40.64
N THR A 9 -18.01 -16.28 -41.34
CA THR A 9 -17.55 -17.65 -41.11
C THR A 9 -16.49 -18.01 -42.14
N ASN A 10 -15.33 -18.53 -41.70
CA ASN A 10 -14.68 -19.75 -42.23
C ASN A 10 -13.33 -19.97 -41.52
N LEU A 11 -13.18 -21.10 -40.79
CA LEU A 11 -12.41 -22.32 -41.14
C LEU A 11 -10.89 -22.12 -40.90
N THR A 12 -10.11 -22.96 -40.20
CA THR A 12 -10.22 -24.41 -39.96
C THR A 12 -9.15 -24.90 -38.95
N ASN A 13 -9.52 -25.94 -38.20
CA ASN A 13 -8.75 -27.11 -37.74
C ASN A 13 -7.42 -26.96 -36.97
N ALA A 14 -7.39 -27.48 -35.74
CA ALA A 14 -6.82 -28.82 -35.49
C ALA A 14 -7.10 -29.37 -34.08
N SER A 15 -7.37 -30.67 -34.07
CA SER A 15 -7.09 -31.67 -33.03
C SER A 15 -7.92 -31.69 -31.74
N ALA A 16 -8.76 -32.73 -31.69
CA ALA A 16 -9.46 -33.25 -30.54
C ALA A 16 -8.52 -33.82 -29.46
N SER A 17 -8.92 -33.64 -28.20
CA SER A 17 -8.66 -34.58 -27.11
C SER A 17 -9.93 -34.63 -26.27
N ALA A 18 -10.56 -35.79 -26.28
CA ALA A 18 -11.79 -36.09 -25.57
C ALA A 18 -11.47 -36.44 -24.12
N TYR A 19 -12.03 -35.68 -23.17
CA TYR A 19 -12.33 -36.18 -21.84
C TYR A 19 -13.69 -35.64 -21.38
N GLU A 20 -14.67 -36.52 -21.54
CA GLU A 20 -15.64 -36.92 -20.52
C GLU A 20 -16.26 -35.84 -19.62
N HIS A 21 -17.54 -35.59 -19.86
CA HIS A 21 -18.44 -34.88 -18.96
C HIS A 21 -18.46 -35.53 -17.57
N GLN A 22 -17.87 -34.86 -16.58
CA GLN A 22 -18.23 -35.03 -15.17
C GLN A 22 -18.92 -33.77 -14.67
N SER A 23 -20.25 -33.85 -14.55
CA SER A 23 -21.03 -32.96 -13.71
C SER A 23 -20.65 -33.21 -12.25
N LEU A 24 -19.91 -32.28 -11.65
CA LEU A 24 -19.64 -32.29 -10.21
C LEU A 24 -20.17 -30.99 -9.59
N THR A 25 -21.08 -31.20 -8.64
CA THR A 25 -21.68 -30.23 -7.72
C THR A 25 -20.67 -29.31 -7.04
N PRO A 26 -21.04 -28.06 -6.70
CA PRO A 26 -20.15 -27.15 -5.99
C PRO A 26 -19.95 -27.63 -4.56
N ARG A 27 -18.73 -28.08 -4.23
CA ARG A 27 -18.24 -28.14 -2.85
C ARG A 27 -17.11 -27.13 -2.72
N THR A 28 -17.40 -26.07 -1.97
CA THR A 28 -16.43 -25.10 -1.48
C THR A 28 -15.35 -25.79 -0.65
N PRO A 29 -14.06 -25.66 -0.99
CA PRO A 29 -13.01 -25.87 -0.01
C PRO A 29 -12.97 -24.62 0.86
N ARG A 30 -13.25 -24.78 2.16
CA ARG A 30 -12.97 -23.77 3.17
C ARG A 30 -11.46 -23.50 3.17
N SER A 31 -11.04 -22.42 2.53
CA SER A 31 -9.73 -21.83 2.75
C SER A 31 -9.67 -21.36 4.19
N ARG A 32 -8.78 -21.97 4.99
CA ARG A 32 -8.39 -21.42 6.28
C ARG A 32 -7.79 -20.05 6.01
N ALA A 33 -8.53 -18.98 6.33
CA ALA A 33 -7.99 -17.65 6.40
C ALA A 33 -6.83 -17.66 7.39
N PHE A 34 -5.64 -17.31 6.92
CA PHE A 34 -4.48 -17.02 7.74
C PHE A 34 -4.83 -15.79 8.57
N SER A 35 -5.12 -15.98 9.85
CA SER A 35 -5.27 -14.88 10.80
C SER A 35 -3.92 -14.21 10.98
N GLU A 36 -3.85 -12.95 10.55
CA GLU A 36 -3.18 -11.83 11.21
C GLU A 36 -2.20 -12.22 12.33
N TYR A 37 -0.91 -12.00 12.06
CA TYR A 37 0.17 -12.14 13.03
C TYR A 37 -0.04 -11.18 14.21
N GLY A 38 -0.46 -11.74 15.35
CA GLY A 38 -0.13 -11.19 16.66
C GLY A 38 1.33 -11.52 16.96
N VAL A 39 2.13 -10.50 17.21
CA VAL A 39 3.48 -10.63 17.78
C VAL A 39 3.34 -11.19 19.19
N GLY A 40 3.90 -12.37 19.41
CA GLY A 40 4.09 -12.98 20.73
C GLY A 40 5.48 -13.61 20.76
N GLU A 41 6.34 -13.04 21.62
CA GLU A 41 7.66 -13.57 21.96
C GLU A 41 7.54 -14.81 22.87
N ASP A 42 8.63 -15.60 22.85
CA ASP A 42 9.02 -16.66 23.79
C ASP A 42 8.21 -17.96 23.87
N GLU A 43 8.76 -19.04 23.29
CA GLU A 43 9.41 -20.09 24.12
C GLU A 43 10.12 -21.13 23.23
N ALA A 44 11.36 -21.44 23.60
CA ALA A 44 12.14 -22.55 23.06
C ALA A 44 12.29 -23.65 24.11
N ARG A 45 12.30 -24.90 23.62
CA ARG A 45 12.70 -26.16 24.27
C ARG A 45 11.78 -26.75 25.35
N ARG A 46 11.19 -27.90 25.02
CA ARG A 46 11.47 -29.18 25.72
C ARG A 46 11.00 -30.40 24.93
N ASP A 47 11.71 -31.48 25.17
CA ASP A 47 11.80 -32.73 24.44
C ASP A 47 10.51 -33.58 24.46
N GLY A 48 10.42 -34.51 23.50
CA GLY A 48 9.31 -35.43 23.34
C GLY A 48 9.27 -36.59 24.34
N GLU A 49 8.14 -37.29 24.36
CA GLU A 49 8.01 -38.74 24.45
C GLU A 49 6.53 -39.12 24.37
N ASP A 50 6.28 -40.28 23.78
CA ASP A 50 4.99 -40.95 23.60
C ASP A 50 4.24 -41.18 24.93
N LEU A 51 2.90 -41.26 24.88
CA LEU A 51 2.15 -42.48 25.23
C LEU A 51 0.62 -42.26 25.25
N ALA A 52 -0.04 -43.36 24.89
CA ALA A 52 -1.47 -43.53 24.72
C ALA A 52 -2.30 -43.44 26.03
N ALA A 53 -3.60 -43.26 25.83
CA ALA A 53 -4.69 -43.26 26.82
C ALA A 53 -4.73 -44.53 27.72
N PRO A 54 -5.51 -44.56 28.83
CA PRO A 54 -6.93 -44.88 28.70
C PRO A 54 -7.91 -44.25 29.72
N LEU A 55 -9.19 -44.39 29.38
CA LEU A 55 -10.44 -44.17 30.12
C LEU A 55 -10.56 -44.95 31.45
N LEU A 56 -11.38 -44.44 32.38
CA LEU A 56 -12.43 -45.11 33.21
C LEU A 56 -13.02 -44.04 34.18
N HIS A 57 -14.31 -43.68 34.10
CA HIS A 57 -15.54 -44.23 34.72
C HIS A 57 -15.81 -43.81 36.19
N GLU A 58 -16.99 -43.16 36.35
CA GLU A 58 -17.97 -43.09 37.46
C GLU A 58 -17.54 -43.18 38.94
N ASP A 59 -17.95 -42.20 39.77
CA ASP A 59 -19.17 -42.32 40.59
C ASP A 59 -19.45 -41.03 41.40
N ALA A 60 -20.73 -40.80 41.68
CA ALA A 60 -21.27 -39.69 42.46
C ALA A 60 -21.16 -39.96 43.97
N ASP A 61 -20.91 -38.91 44.78
CA ASP A 61 -21.81 -38.57 45.90
C ASP A 61 -21.39 -37.28 46.64
N ASP A 62 -22.43 -36.71 47.25
CA ASP A 62 -22.61 -35.46 47.97
C ASP A 62 -21.59 -35.18 49.09
N ASP A 63 -21.08 -33.94 49.17
CA ASP A 63 -20.62 -33.15 50.36
C ASP A 63 -19.44 -32.20 50.04
N SER A 64 -19.63 -31.29 49.07
CA SER A 64 -18.54 -30.48 48.47
C SER A 64 -18.28 -29.11 49.11
N ASP A 65 -19.10 -28.66 50.07
CA ASP A 65 -19.03 -27.27 50.55
C ASP A 65 -18.19 -27.08 51.83
N ALA A 66 -17.94 -28.16 52.59
CA ALA A 66 -17.11 -28.11 53.79
C ALA A 66 -15.61 -28.33 53.50
N LEU A 67 -15.26 -29.09 52.46
CA LEU A 67 -13.87 -29.37 52.07
C LEU A 67 -13.23 -28.20 51.30
N LEU A 68 -13.99 -27.49 50.46
CA LEU A 68 -13.47 -26.36 49.67
C LEU A 68 -12.95 -25.22 50.56
N LYS A 69 -13.67 -24.89 51.65
CA LYS A 69 -13.24 -23.84 52.60
C LYS A 69 -11.99 -24.22 53.41
N ARG A 70 -11.77 -25.51 53.68
CA ARG A 70 -10.58 -25.97 54.39
C ARG A 70 -9.36 -26.06 53.48
N GLN A 71 -9.58 -26.35 52.19
CA GLN A 71 -8.53 -26.46 51.18
C GLN A 71 -8.08 -25.09 50.64
N ILE A 72 -8.98 -24.09 50.53
CA ILE A 72 -8.61 -22.72 50.12
C ILE A 72 -7.72 -22.04 51.19
N ARG A 73 -7.94 -22.32 52.49
CA ARG A 73 -7.07 -21.81 53.56
C ARG A 73 -5.68 -22.48 53.59
N SER A 74 -5.56 -23.74 53.17
CA SER A 74 -4.24 -24.41 53.13
C SER A 74 -3.46 -24.10 51.84
N ILE A 75 -4.14 -23.87 50.71
CA ILE A 75 -3.50 -23.51 49.43
C ILE A 75 -2.94 -22.09 49.45
N LEU A 76 -3.55 -21.16 50.19
CA LEU A 76 -3.12 -19.77 50.22
C LEU A 76 -2.04 -19.44 51.27
N GLY A 77 -1.63 -20.39 52.12
CA GLY A 77 -0.37 -20.31 52.87
C GLY A 77 -0.05 -18.98 53.58
N PHE A 78 -1.05 -18.26 54.08
CA PHE A 78 -0.86 -16.89 54.57
C PHE A 78 -0.34 -16.79 56.01
N ASP A 79 -0.20 -17.90 56.74
CA ASP A 79 0.09 -17.83 58.18
C ASP A 79 1.56 -17.58 58.54
N LYS A 80 2.49 -17.52 57.58
CA LYS A 80 3.91 -17.16 57.84
C LYS A 80 4.58 -16.48 56.65
N ILE A 81 4.02 -15.37 56.15
CA ILE A 81 4.74 -14.54 55.17
C ILE A 81 5.73 -13.65 55.92
N HIS A 82 7.01 -14.05 55.92
CA HIS A 82 8.10 -13.18 56.36
C HIS A 82 8.15 -11.93 55.47
N PRO A 83 8.30 -10.72 56.04
CA PRO A 83 8.25 -9.45 55.28
C PRO A 83 9.30 -9.36 54.16
N ASN A 84 10.38 -10.14 54.23
CA ASN A 84 11.43 -10.15 53.20
C ASN A 84 10.99 -10.82 51.88
N VAL A 85 10.04 -11.78 51.93
CA VAL A 85 9.54 -12.46 50.72
C VAL A 85 8.61 -11.55 49.91
N ILE A 86 7.99 -10.56 50.56
CA ILE A 86 7.13 -9.57 49.91
C ILE A 86 7.94 -8.63 49.01
N PHE A 87 9.17 -8.28 49.42
CA PHE A 87 10.05 -7.42 48.62
C PHE A 87 10.60 -8.11 47.37
N GLU A 88 10.91 -9.41 47.44
CA GLU A 88 11.41 -10.16 46.27
C GLU A 88 10.34 -10.41 45.20
N ARG A 89 9.07 -10.48 45.59
CA ARG A 89 7.94 -10.66 44.66
C ARG A 89 7.27 -9.36 44.23
N LEU A 90 7.72 -8.23 44.75
CA LEU A 90 7.20 -6.92 44.43
C LEU A 90 7.18 -6.64 42.91
N PRO A 91 8.22 -6.99 42.11
CA PRO A 91 8.19 -6.76 40.66
C PRO A 91 7.09 -7.54 39.95
N VAL A 92 6.81 -8.78 40.39
CA VAL A 92 5.77 -9.63 39.80
C VAL A 92 4.39 -9.09 40.14
N VAL A 93 4.17 -8.68 41.39
CA VAL A 93 2.89 -8.07 41.81
C VAL A 93 2.64 -6.76 41.07
N ILE A 94 3.65 -5.91 40.93
CA ILE A 94 3.57 -4.68 40.12
C ILE A 94 3.26 -5.04 38.66
N GLY A 95 3.94 -6.02 38.09
CA GLY A 95 3.69 -6.50 36.72
C GLY A 95 2.26 -6.97 36.51
N CYS A 96 1.71 -7.76 37.43
CA CYS A 96 0.32 -8.22 37.37
C CYS A 96 -0.69 -7.07 37.50
N LEU A 97 -0.42 -6.09 38.36
CA LEU A 97 -1.27 -4.90 38.52
C LEU A 97 -1.24 -4.02 37.27
N VAL A 98 -0.07 -3.80 36.67
CA VAL A 98 0.09 -3.05 35.42
C VAL A 98 -0.63 -3.77 34.28
N ALA A 99 -0.46 -5.09 34.15
CA ALA A 99 -1.15 -5.88 33.13
C ALA A 99 -2.69 -5.82 33.30
N GLY A 100 -3.18 -5.91 34.54
CA GLY A 100 -4.61 -5.76 34.84
C GLY A 100 -5.15 -4.38 34.49
N ALA A 101 -4.40 -3.31 34.79
CA ALA A 101 -4.76 -1.94 34.44
C ALA A 101 -4.79 -1.73 32.91
N LEU A 102 -3.79 -2.25 32.18
CA LEU A 102 -3.74 -2.18 30.72
C LEU A 102 -4.92 -2.94 30.08
N LEU A 103 -5.26 -4.12 30.60
CA LEU A 103 -6.39 -4.91 30.10
C LEU A 103 -7.75 -4.22 30.39
N PHE A 104 -7.86 -3.53 31.53
CA PHE A 104 -9.00 -2.67 31.83
C PHE A 104 -9.10 -1.50 30.84
N PHE A 105 -8.00 -0.78 30.59
CA PHE A 105 -7.98 0.33 29.63
C PHE A 105 -8.29 -0.12 28.20
N ALA A 106 -7.76 -1.27 27.77
CA ALA A 106 -8.10 -1.86 26.47
C ALA A 106 -9.59 -2.22 26.38
N SER A 107 -10.18 -2.74 27.46
CA SER A 107 -11.61 -3.05 27.51
C SER A 107 -12.49 -1.79 27.46
N VAL A 108 -12.09 -0.71 28.13
CA VAL A 108 -12.78 0.59 28.08
C VAL A 108 -12.66 1.21 26.69
N ALA A 109 -11.46 1.21 26.09
CA ALA A 109 -11.23 1.69 24.75
C ALA A 109 -12.08 0.93 23.71
N PHE A 110 -12.25 -0.40 23.90
CA PHE A 110 -13.06 -1.23 23.02
C PHE A 110 -14.56 -0.98 23.16
N ARG A 111 -15.06 -0.77 24.38
CA ARG A 111 -16.50 -0.53 24.64
C ARG A 111 -16.93 0.90 24.38
N SER A 112 -16.03 1.88 24.54
CA SER A 112 -16.36 3.30 24.49
C SER A 112 -15.18 4.09 23.91
N PRO A 113 -14.93 3.99 22.60
CA PRO A 113 -13.88 4.76 21.93
C PRO A 113 -14.09 6.27 22.19
N GLY A 114 -13.04 6.97 22.60
CA GLY A 114 -13.08 8.38 23.02
C GLY A 114 -13.03 8.62 24.54
N THR A 115 -13.37 7.63 25.37
CA THR A 115 -13.43 7.81 26.84
C THR A 115 -12.03 7.93 27.47
N LEU A 116 -11.05 7.19 26.97
CA LEU A 116 -9.68 7.25 27.47
C LEU A 116 -9.03 8.62 27.20
N GLU A 117 -9.30 9.20 26.02
CA GLU A 117 -8.78 10.51 25.60
C GLU A 117 -9.32 11.64 26.49
N TYR A 118 -10.60 11.55 26.89
CA TYR A 118 -11.22 12.45 27.88
C TYR A 118 -10.53 12.39 29.25
N TYR A 119 -10.22 11.19 29.76
CA TYR A 119 -9.58 11.03 31.09
C TYR A 119 -8.08 11.36 31.10
N ILE A 120 -7.38 11.21 29.98
CA ILE A 120 -5.94 11.51 29.87
C ILE A 120 -5.72 13.03 29.72
N GLY A 121 -6.78 13.83 29.58
CA GLY A 121 -6.66 15.28 29.38
C GLY A 121 -6.02 15.62 28.04
N ALA A 122 -6.00 14.68 27.09
CA ALA A 122 -5.64 14.95 25.72
C ALA A 122 -6.75 15.85 25.15
N THR A 123 -6.48 17.15 25.12
CA THR A 123 -7.40 18.16 24.62
C THR A 123 -7.65 17.89 23.14
N VAL A 124 -8.75 17.20 22.83
CA VAL A 124 -9.35 17.24 21.50
C VAL A 124 -9.79 18.69 21.27
N PRO A 125 -9.42 19.34 20.15
CA PRO A 125 -9.77 20.74 19.90
C PRO A 125 -11.28 20.92 20.02
N THR A 126 -11.70 21.61 21.09
CA THR A 126 -13.10 21.82 21.39
C THR A 126 -13.57 23.03 20.57
N LYS A 127 -14.58 22.82 19.73
CA LYS A 127 -15.21 23.83 18.87
C LYS A 127 -15.47 25.15 19.63
N ALA A 128 -15.11 26.25 18.99
CA ALA A 128 -15.59 27.57 19.35
C ALA A 128 -17.11 27.63 19.13
N ASN A 129 -17.86 27.92 20.20
CA ASN A 129 -19.26 28.30 20.11
C ASN A 129 -19.38 29.64 19.37
N SER A 130 -20.09 29.67 18.25
CA SER A 130 -20.63 30.91 17.69
C SER A 130 -22.14 30.79 17.55
N THR A 131 -22.82 31.65 18.30
CA THR A 131 -24.23 32.01 18.21
C THR A 131 -24.37 33.14 17.21
N THR A 132 -25.17 32.93 16.16
CA THR A 132 -25.85 33.98 15.35
C THR A 132 -26.86 33.22 14.47
N GLU A 133 -28.15 33.22 14.83
CA GLU A 133 -29.18 34.20 14.45
C GLU A 133 -29.43 34.27 12.93
N ASP A 134 -30.56 33.64 12.56
CA ASP A 134 -31.56 34.00 11.56
C ASP A 134 -31.13 34.75 10.29
N SER A 135 -31.21 34.04 9.17
CA SER A 135 -31.62 34.59 7.87
C SER A 135 -32.24 33.48 7.03
N ALA A 136 -33.52 33.21 7.31
CA ALA A 136 -34.41 32.61 6.33
C ALA A 136 -34.79 33.71 5.33
N ASP A 137 -34.47 33.51 4.05
CA ASP A 137 -35.36 33.76 2.90
C ASP A 137 -34.58 33.82 1.60
N ALA A 138 -34.97 32.93 0.67
CA ALA A 138 -34.89 33.00 -0.80
C ALA A 138 -34.38 31.70 -1.45
N TYR A 139 -35.10 30.59 -1.26
CA TYR A 139 -35.03 29.47 -2.21
C TYR A 139 -36.14 29.63 -3.25
N THR A 140 -35.77 30.21 -4.39
CA THR A 140 -36.49 30.04 -5.65
C THR A 140 -36.49 28.57 -6.04
N SER A 141 -37.68 28.05 -6.32
CA SER A 141 -37.96 26.67 -6.73
C SER A 141 -37.24 26.30 -8.04
N PHE A 142 -36.07 25.68 -7.93
CA PHE A 142 -35.53 24.84 -9.00
C PHE A 142 -36.06 23.42 -8.78
N SER A 143 -36.86 22.95 -9.74
CA SER A 143 -37.26 21.56 -9.87
C SER A 143 -36.05 20.71 -10.31
N SER A 144 -35.10 20.49 -9.40
CA SER A 144 -34.03 19.52 -9.57
C SER A 144 -34.54 18.15 -9.14
N ASN A 145 -34.42 17.14 -10.01
CA ASN A 145 -34.65 15.73 -9.73
C ASN A 145 -33.71 15.27 -8.59
N SER A 146 -34.14 15.51 -7.35
CA SER A 146 -33.48 15.09 -6.13
C SER A 146 -33.72 13.58 -5.95
N SER A 147 -32.70 12.76 -6.19
CA SER A 147 -32.73 11.33 -5.87
C SER A 147 -32.43 11.14 -4.39
N ILE A 148 -33.39 11.42 -3.53
CA ILE A 148 -33.32 11.05 -2.10
C ILE A 148 -33.66 9.55 -2.02
N PRO A 149 -32.87 8.73 -1.29
CA PRO A 149 -33.25 7.36 -1.01
C PRO A 149 -34.64 7.30 -0.38
N ASP A 150 -35.56 6.49 -0.92
CA ASP A 150 -36.93 6.36 -0.40
C ASP A 150 -36.99 5.93 1.08
N ASP A 151 -35.92 5.31 1.59
CA ASP A 151 -35.79 4.86 2.96
C ASP A 151 -34.77 5.74 3.72
N PRO A 152 -35.21 6.54 4.72
CA PRO A 152 -34.34 7.41 5.48
C PRO A 152 -33.28 6.65 6.31
N SER A 153 -33.45 5.35 6.55
CA SER A 153 -32.44 4.52 7.24
C SER A 153 -31.19 4.25 6.39
N LEU A 154 -31.30 4.48 5.08
CA LEU A 154 -30.21 4.37 4.11
C LEU A 154 -29.49 5.70 3.88
N LEU A 155 -29.99 6.79 4.45
CA LEU A 155 -29.39 8.10 4.29
C LEU A 155 -28.20 8.28 5.26
N ILE A 156 -27.04 8.61 4.71
CA ILE A 156 -25.89 9.11 5.45
C ILE A 156 -26.09 10.63 5.60
N SER A 157 -26.05 11.12 6.84
CA SER A 157 -26.22 12.54 7.13
C SER A 157 -24.89 13.16 7.51
N TYR A 158 -24.48 14.18 6.74
CA TYR A 158 -23.33 15.02 7.05
C TYR A 158 -23.70 16.34 7.74
N ALA A 159 -24.90 16.45 8.31
CA ALA A 159 -25.38 17.67 8.97
C ALA A 159 -24.48 18.18 10.12
N ASN A 160 -23.63 17.31 10.68
CA ASN A 160 -22.70 17.68 11.77
C ASN A 160 -21.36 18.24 11.27
N TYR A 161 -21.10 18.17 9.96
CA TYR A 161 -19.89 18.69 9.32
C TYR A 161 -20.13 20.09 8.78
N THR A 162 -19.14 20.97 8.94
CA THR A 162 -19.25 22.40 8.60
C THR A 162 -18.38 22.81 7.41
N SER A 163 -17.54 21.89 6.93
CA SER A 163 -16.59 22.13 5.84
C SER A 163 -16.48 20.90 4.98
N PHE A 164 -16.39 21.11 3.66
CA PHE A 164 -16.21 20.05 2.69
C PHE A 164 -15.08 20.41 1.69
N PRO A 165 -14.39 19.42 1.09
CA PRO A 165 -14.54 17.98 1.34
C PRO A 165 -14.15 17.61 2.78
N LEU A 166 -14.72 16.54 3.33
CA LEU A 166 -14.39 16.11 4.70
C LEU A 166 -12.90 15.83 4.84
N LEU A 167 -12.36 16.02 6.04
CA LEU A 167 -10.98 15.64 6.32
C LEU A 167 -10.80 14.12 6.13
N PRO A 168 -9.61 13.66 5.70
CA PRO A 168 -9.33 12.23 5.54
C PRO A 168 -9.68 11.39 6.78
N THR A 169 -9.42 11.92 7.98
CA THR A 169 -9.77 11.30 9.27
C THR A 169 -11.26 11.30 9.59
N GLU A 170 -12.03 12.24 9.05
CA GLU A 170 -13.48 12.30 9.22
C GLU A 170 -14.16 11.20 8.40
N TYR A 171 -13.70 10.95 7.17
CA TYR A 171 -14.16 9.81 6.37
C TYR A 171 -13.94 8.45 7.06
N VAL A 172 -12.83 8.30 7.77
CA VAL A 172 -12.56 7.10 8.59
C VAL A 172 -13.60 6.95 9.69
N SER A 173 -13.93 8.05 10.36
CA SER A 173 -14.92 8.09 11.43
C SER A 173 -16.30 7.67 10.91
N GLU A 174 -16.67 8.13 9.70
CA GLU A 174 -17.88 7.70 9.00
C GLU A 174 -17.87 6.21 8.65
N CYS A 175 -16.76 5.67 8.16
CA CYS A 175 -16.62 4.24 7.92
C CYS A 175 -16.82 3.40 9.20
N TYR A 176 -16.31 3.84 10.35
CA TYR A 176 -16.52 3.14 11.62
C TYR A 176 -17.97 3.18 12.11
N LYS A 177 -18.73 4.24 11.80
CA LYS A 177 -20.18 4.30 12.12
C LYS A 177 -20.96 3.24 11.35
N ILE A 178 -20.56 2.94 10.11
CA ILE A 178 -21.22 1.94 9.26
C ILE A 178 -20.79 0.52 9.62
N TYR A 179 -19.52 0.34 9.98
CA TYR A 179 -18.95 -0.95 10.36
C TYR A 179 -18.50 -0.94 11.83
N PRO A 180 -19.43 -0.94 12.81
CA PRO A 180 -19.06 -1.01 14.21
C PRO A 180 -18.44 -2.37 14.51
N GLY A 181 -17.12 -2.39 14.76
CA GLY A 181 -16.36 -3.60 15.09
C GLY A 181 -15.66 -4.24 13.90
N ARG A 182 -15.72 -5.58 13.78
CA ARG A 182 -15.09 -6.31 12.67
C ARG A 182 -15.98 -6.25 11.43
N MET A 183 -15.39 -5.87 10.30
CA MET A 183 -16.06 -5.97 9.00
C MET A 183 -16.53 -7.40 8.78
N LYS A 184 -17.83 -7.60 8.57
CA LYS A 184 -18.37 -8.91 8.26
C LYS A 184 -17.79 -9.37 6.92
N PRO A 185 -17.46 -10.65 6.75
CA PRO A 185 -17.07 -11.18 5.46
C PRO A 185 -18.28 -11.10 4.52
N THR A 186 -18.35 -10.04 3.73
CA THR A 186 -19.33 -9.84 2.67
C THR A 186 -18.61 -9.91 1.33
N LYS A 187 -19.36 -10.17 0.25
CA LYS A 187 -18.83 -9.97 -1.10
C LYS A 187 -18.23 -8.57 -1.25
N TYR A 188 -17.22 -8.46 -2.11
CA TYR A 188 -16.49 -7.21 -2.29
C TYR A 188 -17.36 -6.05 -2.80
N TRP A 189 -18.30 -6.30 -3.71
CA TRP A 189 -19.18 -5.25 -4.24
C TRP A 189 -20.62 -5.29 -3.71
N GLY A 190 -20.88 -6.05 -2.64
CA GLY A 190 -22.20 -6.12 -1.99
C GLY A 190 -23.32 -6.59 -2.92
N GLU A 191 -23.55 -7.89 -3.04
CA GLU A 191 -24.57 -8.45 -3.96
C GLU A 191 -25.71 -9.21 -3.26
N ASP A 192 -26.09 -8.80 -2.05
CA ASP A 192 -27.11 -9.53 -1.30
C ASP A 192 -28.50 -8.87 -1.39
N GLY A 193 -28.73 -8.00 -2.39
CA GLY A 193 -29.99 -7.27 -2.58
C GLY A 193 -30.29 -6.23 -1.49
N VAL A 194 -29.34 -6.00 -0.58
CA VAL A 194 -29.42 -4.96 0.45
C VAL A 194 -29.06 -3.62 -0.20
N ARG A 195 -29.99 -2.66 -0.11
CA ARG A 195 -29.72 -1.29 -0.58
C ARG A 195 -28.55 -0.71 0.22
N SER A 196 -27.58 -0.11 -0.47
CA SER A 196 -26.44 0.56 0.16
C SER A 196 -26.86 1.89 0.78
N LYS A 197 -26.18 2.26 1.86
CA LYS A 197 -26.31 3.62 2.42
C LYS A 197 -25.62 4.62 1.49
N ASP A 198 -26.17 5.81 1.36
CA ASP A 198 -25.58 6.91 0.59
C ASP A 198 -26.07 8.26 1.11
N VAL A 199 -25.47 9.35 0.65
CA VAL A 199 -25.90 10.73 0.93
C VAL A 199 -27.00 11.17 -0.05
N ALA A 200 -27.66 12.30 0.25
CA ALA A 200 -28.59 12.90 -0.70
C ALA A 200 -27.81 13.58 -1.84
N HIS A 201 -28.26 13.35 -3.07
CA HIS A 201 -27.62 13.92 -4.26
C HIS A 201 -28.44 15.08 -4.83
N HIS A 202 -27.82 16.25 -4.91
CA HIS A 202 -28.39 17.50 -5.43
C HIS A 202 -27.47 18.13 -6.49
N ALA A 203 -26.73 17.29 -7.21
CA ALA A 203 -25.72 17.73 -8.15
C ALA A 203 -26.27 18.58 -9.31
N PRO A 204 -25.55 19.63 -9.73
CA PRO A 204 -25.87 20.42 -10.91
C PRO A 204 -25.93 19.55 -12.18
N GLN A 205 -26.60 20.07 -13.21
CA GLN A 205 -26.58 19.44 -14.52
C GLN A 205 -25.14 19.37 -15.06
N GLY A 206 -24.72 18.19 -15.52
CA GLY A 206 -23.37 17.96 -16.04
C GLY A 206 -22.38 17.36 -15.05
N THR A 207 -22.76 17.19 -13.77
CA THR A 207 -22.00 16.35 -12.84
C THR A 207 -22.00 14.90 -13.30
N CYS A 208 -20.87 14.20 -13.12
CA CYS A 208 -20.75 12.79 -13.42
C CYS A 208 -21.84 11.97 -12.72
N SER A 209 -22.42 10.99 -13.40
CA SER A 209 -23.44 10.09 -12.84
C SER A 209 -22.89 9.21 -11.72
N SER A 210 -21.63 8.81 -11.80
CA SER A 210 -20.96 8.04 -10.75
C SER A 210 -19.44 8.17 -10.84
N THR A 211 -18.80 8.34 -9.69
CA THR A 211 -17.35 8.57 -9.62
C THR A 211 -16.66 7.71 -8.57
N ILE A 212 -15.41 7.33 -8.83
CA ILE A 212 -14.50 6.86 -7.77
C ILE A 212 -13.39 7.91 -7.66
N THR A 213 -13.22 8.48 -6.48
CA THR A 213 -12.23 9.53 -6.22
C THR A 213 -11.16 8.98 -5.27
N TYR A 214 -9.89 9.17 -5.59
CA TYR A 214 -8.82 9.01 -4.60
C TYR A 214 -8.41 10.38 -4.05
N MET A 215 -8.46 10.53 -2.73
CA MET A 215 -8.05 11.75 -2.04
C MET A 215 -6.64 11.59 -1.47
N LEU A 216 -5.77 12.52 -1.88
CA LEU A 216 -4.41 12.66 -1.42
C LEU A 216 -4.38 13.54 -0.15
N ASP A 217 -3.82 12.99 0.93
CA ASP A 217 -3.76 13.64 2.25
C ASP A 217 -2.33 13.91 2.74
N GLY A 218 -1.33 13.37 2.04
CA GLY A 218 0.08 13.55 2.39
C GLY A 218 0.56 12.79 3.63
N ARG A 219 -0.27 11.93 4.23
CA ARG A 219 0.12 11.11 5.39
C ARG A 219 1.15 10.06 5.02
N VAL A 220 0.95 9.41 3.88
CA VAL A 220 1.79 8.32 3.40
C VAL A 220 2.81 8.81 2.37
N GLY A 221 3.82 8.00 2.09
CA GLY A 221 4.81 8.32 1.08
C GLY A 221 4.21 8.29 -0.32
N LEU A 222 4.78 9.05 -1.26
CA LEU A 222 4.34 9.13 -2.66
C LEU A 222 4.12 7.75 -3.28
N ALA A 223 5.09 6.84 -3.13
CA ALA A 223 4.98 5.49 -3.70
C ALA A 223 3.82 4.67 -3.10
N SER A 224 3.46 4.91 -1.83
CA SER A 224 2.29 4.27 -1.23
C SER A 224 1.00 4.82 -1.81
N ASP A 225 0.91 6.13 -2.03
CA ASP A 225 -0.22 6.76 -2.71
C ASP A 225 -0.36 6.26 -4.15
N LEU A 226 0.72 6.25 -4.94
CA LEU A 226 0.69 5.76 -6.32
C LEU A 226 0.24 4.29 -6.40
N ALA A 227 0.67 3.46 -5.44
CA ALA A 227 0.24 2.08 -5.35
C ALA A 227 -1.28 1.95 -5.09
N LEU A 228 -1.82 2.74 -4.17
CA LEU A 228 -3.26 2.75 -3.88
C LEU A 228 -4.06 3.34 -5.04
N ILE A 229 -3.64 4.47 -5.60
CA ILE A 229 -4.24 5.09 -6.80
C ILE A 229 -4.30 4.10 -7.95
N ALA A 230 -3.24 3.34 -8.19
CA ALA A 230 -3.20 2.36 -9.28
C ALA A 230 -4.32 1.31 -9.13
N GLN A 231 -4.60 0.87 -7.90
CA GLN A 231 -5.71 -0.05 -7.64
C GLN A 231 -7.07 0.64 -7.76
N VAL A 232 -7.24 1.82 -7.18
CA VAL A 232 -8.51 2.58 -7.27
C VAL A 232 -8.87 2.90 -8.72
N ALA A 233 -7.90 3.31 -9.53
CA ALA A 233 -8.09 3.55 -10.95
C ALA A 233 -8.55 2.28 -11.69
N ALA A 234 -7.98 1.13 -11.37
CA ALA A 234 -8.39 -0.16 -11.94
C ALA A 234 -9.83 -0.54 -11.52
N LEU A 235 -10.20 -0.28 -10.26
CA LEU A 235 -11.59 -0.47 -9.80
C LEU A 235 -12.56 0.47 -10.52
N ALA A 236 -12.15 1.71 -10.81
CA ALA A 236 -12.97 2.66 -11.56
C ALA A 236 -13.22 2.20 -13.01
N ARG A 237 -12.20 1.66 -13.68
CA ARG A 237 -12.34 1.03 -15.00
C ARG A 237 -13.30 -0.16 -14.95
N GLU A 238 -13.11 -1.06 -13.99
CA GLU A 238 -13.96 -2.25 -13.84
C GLU A 238 -15.42 -1.91 -13.57
N ARG A 239 -15.67 -0.90 -12.72
CA ARG A 239 -17.02 -0.49 -12.35
C ARG A 239 -17.65 0.49 -13.33
N ASN A 240 -16.95 0.83 -14.41
CA ASN A 240 -17.38 1.82 -15.39
C ASN A 240 -17.79 3.14 -14.71
N ARG A 241 -16.91 3.67 -13.86
CA ARG A 241 -17.10 4.93 -13.11
C ARG A 241 -16.01 5.93 -13.49
N THR A 242 -16.33 7.22 -13.46
CA THR A 242 -15.33 8.26 -13.73
C THR A 242 -14.32 8.30 -12.59
N PHE A 243 -13.03 8.14 -12.91
CA PHE A 243 -11.96 8.21 -11.93
C PHE A 243 -11.49 9.65 -11.74
N LEU A 244 -11.32 10.06 -10.49
CA LEU A 244 -10.89 11.40 -10.11
C LEU A 244 -9.78 11.33 -9.04
N VAL A 245 -8.93 12.35 -9.02
CA VAL A 245 -7.95 12.57 -7.94
C VAL A 245 -8.30 13.89 -7.27
N ASP A 246 -8.44 13.87 -5.95
CA ASP A 246 -8.62 15.04 -5.11
C ASP A 246 -7.32 15.33 -4.37
N ASP A 247 -6.68 16.45 -4.67
CA ASP A 247 -5.41 16.89 -4.09
C ASP A 247 -5.57 18.03 -3.08
N THR A 248 -6.79 18.26 -2.59
CA THR A 248 -7.12 19.38 -1.69
C THR A 248 -6.24 19.41 -0.43
N TYR A 249 -5.93 18.23 0.14
CA TYR A 249 -5.16 18.10 1.38
C TYR A 249 -3.73 17.59 1.14
N TRP A 250 -3.25 17.58 -0.10
CA TRP A 250 -1.96 16.98 -0.40
C TRP A 250 -0.80 17.91 -0.05
N ASN A 251 0.18 17.39 0.71
CA ASN A 251 1.37 18.15 1.14
C ASN A 251 2.52 18.14 0.12
N ARG A 252 2.27 17.77 -1.14
CA ARG A 252 3.31 17.63 -2.18
C ARG A 252 3.08 18.53 -3.39
N GLY A 253 2.21 19.54 -3.26
CA GLY A 253 1.73 20.37 -4.36
C GLY A 253 0.45 19.80 -4.97
N LYS A 254 0.19 20.13 -6.23
CA LYS A 254 -0.95 19.63 -7.00
C LYS A 254 -0.61 18.36 -7.75
N TRP A 255 -1.60 17.50 -7.96
CA TRP A 255 -1.47 16.30 -8.80
C TRP A 255 -0.86 16.67 -10.16
N THR A 256 -1.36 17.75 -10.76
CA THR A 256 -0.93 18.24 -12.07
C THR A 256 0.49 18.82 -12.12
N ASP A 257 1.10 19.13 -10.97
CA ASP A 257 2.51 19.51 -10.92
C ASP A 257 3.43 18.32 -11.26
N HIS A 258 2.92 17.11 -11.05
CA HIS A 258 3.67 15.86 -11.10
C HIS A 258 3.22 14.89 -12.18
N PHE A 259 1.92 14.84 -12.45
CA PHE A 259 1.28 13.86 -13.32
C PHE A 259 0.29 14.53 -14.27
N GLU A 260 -0.01 13.89 -15.39
CA GLU A 260 -1.11 14.30 -16.27
C GLU A 260 -2.46 14.14 -15.55
N ASP A 261 -3.44 14.97 -15.92
CA ASP A 261 -4.80 14.87 -15.39
C ASP A 261 -5.40 13.51 -15.73
N VAL A 262 -5.84 12.77 -14.71
CA VAL A 262 -6.40 11.42 -14.86
C VAL A 262 -7.64 11.37 -15.74
N ARG A 263 -8.35 12.49 -15.91
CA ARG A 263 -9.51 12.60 -16.80
C ARG A 263 -9.12 12.55 -18.27
N VAL A 264 -7.88 12.93 -18.59
CA VAL A 264 -7.32 12.84 -19.94
C VAL A 264 -6.81 11.43 -20.20
N THR A 265 -6.13 10.83 -19.23
CA THR A 265 -5.47 9.52 -19.38
C THR A 265 -6.44 8.34 -19.22
N GLN A 266 -7.51 8.51 -18.43
CA GLN A 266 -8.59 7.55 -18.25
C GLN A 266 -9.95 8.26 -18.37
N PRO A 267 -10.37 8.63 -19.60
CA PRO A 267 -11.67 9.25 -19.81
C PRO A 267 -12.76 8.26 -19.40
N GLY A 268 -13.46 8.57 -18.30
CA GLY A 268 -14.54 7.74 -17.76
C GLY A 268 -15.72 7.55 -18.72
N PRO A 269 -16.82 6.90 -18.28
CA PRO A 269 -18.02 6.70 -19.11
C PRO A 269 -18.65 8.00 -19.63
N GLU A 270 -18.42 9.12 -18.92
CA GLU A 270 -18.94 10.44 -19.26
C GLU A 270 -17.77 11.43 -19.40
N PRO A 271 -17.07 11.44 -20.55
CA PRO A 271 -15.93 12.33 -20.75
C PRO A 271 -16.33 13.79 -20.59
N GLY A 272 -15.56 14.54 -19.79
CA GLY A 272 -15.80 15.97 -19.56
C GLY A 272 -16.90 16.30 -18.54
N CYS A 273 -17.48 15.30 -17.86
CA CYS A 273 -18.40 15.55 -16.75
C CYS A 273 -17.71 16.30 -15.60
N LEU A 274 -18.49 17.08 -14.85
CA LEU A 274 -18.02 17.82 -13.70
C LEU A 274 -17.86 16.89 -12.49
N PRO A 275 -16.83 17.09 -11.65
CA PRO A 275 -16.72 16.35 -10.39
C PRO A 275 -17.97 16.58 -9.52
N PRO A 276 -18.35 15.58 -8.69
CA PRO A 276 -19.47 15.75 -7.77
C PRO A 276 -19.19 16.83 -6.73
N PRO A 277 -20.25 17.46 -6.19
CA PRO A 277 -20.10 18.33 -5.02
C PRO A 277 -19.39 17.59 -3.88
N PRO A 278 -18.49 18.24 -3.13
CA PRO A 278 -17.77 17.63 -2.01
C PRO A 278 -18.67 17.00 -0.93
N GLU A 279 -19.88 17.51 -0.76
CA GLU A 279 -20.90 17.00 0.16
C GLU A 279 -21.45 15.63 -0.25
N GLU A 280 -21.31 15.26 -1.53
CA GLU A 280 -21.81 14.01 -2.07
C GLU A 280 -20.78 12.86 -2.00
N LEU A 281 -19.56 13.14 -1.57
CA LEU A 281 -18.47 12.15 -1.48
C LEU A 281 -18.65 11.25 -0.25
N VAL A 282 -18.66 9.94 -0.47
CA VAL A 282 -18.91 8.94 0.58
C VAL A 282 -17.81 7.89 0.59
N ALA A 283 -17.15 7.71 1.74
CA ALA A 283 -16.07 6.72 1.84
C ALA A 283 -16.58 5.29 2.03
N CYS A 284 -17.64 5.12 2.83
CA CYS A 284 -18.28 3.83 3.07
C CYS A 284 -19.79 4.01 2.95
N PRO A 285 -20.52 3.08 2.32
CA PRO A 285 -20.06 1.83 1.70
C PRO A 285 -19.48 2.04 0.27
N ARG A 286 -18.88 1.01 -0.33
CA ARG A 286 -18.17 1.10 -1.64
C ARG A 286 -19.13 1.34 -2.81
N GLU A 287 -20.38 0.94 -2.62
CA GLU A 287 -21.48 1.02 -3.57
C GLU A 287 -22.08 2.43 -3.65
N ALA A 288 -21.67 3.36 -2.78
CA ALA A 288 -22.09 4.76 -2.85
C ALA A 288 -21.80 5.36 -4.23
N LYS A 289 -22.68 6.26 -4.71
CA LYS A 289 -22.66 6.83 -6.06
C LYS A 289 -21.40 7.64 -6.36
N HIS A 290 -20.87 8.33 -5.37
CA HIS A 290 -19.59 9.07 -5.44
C HIS A 290 -18.67 8.54 -4.34
N TRP A 291 -17.98 7.44 -4.65
CA TRP A 291 -17.17 6.72 -3.68
C TRP A 291 -15.79 7.37 -3.57
N ILE A 292 -15.36 7.68 -2.35
CA ILE A 292 -14.05 8.28 -2.08
C ILE A 292 -13.15 7.35 -1.26
N VAL A 293 -11.88 7.28 -1.63
CA VAL A 293 -10.86 6.48 -0.96
C VAL A 293 -9.67 7.36 -0.63
N ASN A 294 -9.10 7.20 0.55
CA ASN A 294 -7.84 7.83 0.93
C ASN A 294 -6.95 6.82 1.67
N SER A 295 -5.75 7.25 2.05
CA SER A 295 -4.78 6.39 2.73
C SER A 295 -5.32 5.80 4.03
N HIS A 296 -6.15 6.56 4.78
CA HIS A 296 -6.73 6.10 6.04
C HIS A 296 -7.94 5.17 5.88
N THR A 297 -8.74 5.35 4.82
CA THR A 297 -9.90 4.48 4.54
C THR A 297 -9.49 3.23 3.76
N SER A 298 -8.27 3.19 3.23
CA SER A 298 -7.72 2.06 2.47
C SER A 298 -7.92 0.70 3.16
N LYS A 299 -7.77 0.62 4.48
CA LYS A 299 -7.96 -0.63 5.23
C LYS A 299 -9.38 -1.21 5.18
N PHE A 300 -10.40 -0.37 4.98
CA PHE A 300 -11.79 -0.81 4.84
C PHE A 300 -12.08 -1.35 3.44
N HIS A 301 -11.29 -0.92 2.46
CA HIS A 301 -11.54 -1.22 1.05
C HIS A 301 -10.60 -2.27 0.51
N PHE A 302 -9.35 -2.30 0.97
CA PHE A 302 -8.28 -3.15 0.45
C PHE A 302 -7.83 -4.23 1.43
N GLY A 303 -8.76 -4.68 2.30
CA GLY A 303 -8.52 -5.76 3.26
C GLY A 303 -8.77 -7.16 2.68
N GLY A 304 -9.10 -8.12 3.54
CA GLY A 304 -9.31 -9.52 3.14
C GLY A 304 -10.33 -9.72 2.02
N GLY A 305 -11.44 -8.98 2.04
CA GLY A 305 -12.45 -9.07 0.98
C GLY A 305 -11.94 -8.60 -0.40
N PHE A 306 -10.96 -7.70 -0.45
CA PHE A 306 -10.29 -7.31 -1.71
C PHE A 306 -9.45 -8.45 -2.25
N ALA A 307 -8.61 -9.03 -1.39
CA ALA A 307 -7.78 -10.17 -1.74
C ALA A 307 -8.64 -11.36 -2.20
N ASP A 308 -9.74 -11.66 -1.50
CA ASP A 308 -10.63 -12.76 -1.87
C ASP A 308 -11.29 -12.56 -3.26
N GLN A 309 -11.54 -11.31 -3.65
CA GLN A 309 -12.16 -10.97 -4.93
C GLN A 309 -11.18 -10.90 -6.10
N TYR A 310 -9.96 -10.40 -5.85
CA TYR A 310 -9.01 -10.05 -6.90
C TYR A 310 -7.77 -10.92 -6.93
N ASP A 311 -7.54 -11.75 -5.91
CA ASP A 311 -6.57 -12.83 -6.02
C ASP A 311 -7.09 -13.91 -6.96
N ASP A 312 -6.18 -14.59 -7.66
CA ASP A 312 -6.48 -15.87 -8.25
C ASP A 312 -6.67 -16.92 -7.14
N ALA A 313 -7.91 -17.37 -6.94
CA ALA A 313 -8.28 -18.36 -5.94
C ALA A 313 -7.74 -19.77 -6.26
N TYR A 314 -7.36 -20.05 -7.51
CA TYR A 314 -6.84 -21.35 -7.95
C TYR A 314 -5.31 -21.38 -7.97
N ALA A 315 -4.66 -20.22 -7.98
CA ALA A 315 -3.21 -20.11 -7.84
C ALA A 315 -2.75 -20.32 -6.39
N ARG A 316 -1.45 -20.57 -6.23
CA ARG A 316 -0.78 -20.73 -4.92
C ARG A 316 0.22 -19.61 -4.68
N ASN A 317 0.38 -19.23 -3.42
CA ASN A 317 1.39 -18.28 -2.97
C ASN A 317 1.38 -16.97 -3.79
N LEU A 318 2.53 -16.56 -4.31
CA LEU A 318 2.70 -15.30 -5.02
C LEU A 318 1.85 -15.23 -6.29
N ASN A 319 1.64 -16.34 -7.00
CA ASN A 319 0.82 -16.38 -8.22
C ASN A 319 -0.62 -15.90 -8.01
N ARG A 320 -1.14 -15.99 -6.78
CA ARG A 320 -2.46 -15.44 -6.43
C ARG A 320 -2.54 -13.94 -6.70
N GLN A 321 -1.43 -13.21 -6.57
CA GLN A 321 -1.37 -11.76 -6.72
C GLN A 321 -1.24 -11.30 -8.18
N HIS A 322 -1.10 -12.21 -9.15
CA HIS A 322 -0.92 -11.85 -10.56
C HIS A 322 -2.03 -10.93 -11.10
N PRO A 323 -3.33 -11.15 -10.83
CA PRO A 323 -4.36 -10.26 -11.35
C PRO A 323 -4.27 -8.84 -10.77
N ILE A 324 -3.95 -8.71 -9.47
CA ILE A 324 -3.75 -7.41 -8.80
C ILE A 324 -2.53 -6.69 -9.38
N PHE A 325 -1.44 -7.43 -9.66
CA PHE A 325 -0.25 -6.91 -10.31
C PHE A 325 -0.55 -6.38 -11.70
N SER A 326 -1.24 -7.16 -12.54
CA SER A 326 -1.58 -6.74 -13.90
C SER A 326 -2.42 -5.45 -13.91
N ARG A 327 -3.38 -5.33 -12.99
CA ARG A 327 -4.21 -4.13 -12.83
C ARG A 327 -3.39 -2.91 -12.42
N ALA A 328 -2.46 -3.08 -11.47
CA ALA A 328 -1.55 -2.01 -11.06
C ALA A 328 -0.64 -1.58 -12.22
N SER A 329 -0.10 -2.54 -12.98
CA SER A 329 0.75 -2.29 -14.14
C SER A 329 0.04 -1.48 -15.22
N GLU A 330 -1.20 -1.86 -15.55
CA GLU A 330 -2.04 -1.10 -16.49
C GLU A 330 -2.29 0.33 -15.99
N SER A 331 -2.66 0.51 -14.72
CA SER A 331 -2.91 1.85 -14.18
C SER A 331 -1.67 2.73 -14.12
N LEU A 332 -0.50 2.17 -13.79
CA LEU A 332 0.76 2.94 -13.73
C LEU A 332 1.27 3.31 -15.12
N SER A 333 1.00 2.50 -16.14
CA SER A 333 1.42 2.77 -17.51
C SER A 333 0.46 3.71 -18.24
N GLN A 334 -0.85 3.54 -18.04
CA GLN A 334 -1.87 4.24 -18.82
C GLN A 334 -2.48 5.42 -18.08
N THR A 335 -2.83 5.26 -16.79
CA THR A 335 -3.56 6.28 -16.03
C THR A 335 -2.62 7.29 -15.37
N ILE A 336 -1.57 6.80 -14.69
CA ILE A 336 -0.64 7.62 -13.91
C ILE A 336 0.55 7.95 -14.79
N ARG A 337 0.43 8.99 -15.62
CA ARG A 337 1.50 9.45 -16.52
C ARG A 337 2.19 10.68 -15.94
N PRO A 338 3.53 10.79 -15.98
CA PRO A 338 4.22 11.99 -15.52
C PRO A 338 3.78 13.22 -16.30
N SER A 339 3.75 14.39 -15.65
CA SER A 339 3.53 15.66 -16.33
C SER A 339 4.60 15.90 -17.40
N SER A 340 4.34 16.76 -18.38
CA SER A 340 5.31 17.06 -19.45
C SER A 340 6.69 17.47 -18.92
N LYS A 341 6.72 18.23 -17.81
CA LYS A 341 7.95 18.62 -17.11
C LYS A 341 8.67 17.40 -16.51
N ASN A 342 7.96 16.52 -15.82
CA ASN A 342 8.55 15.32 -15.23
C ASN A 342 9.01 14.32 -16.29
N ALA A 343 8.22 14.13 -17.35
CA ALA A 343 8.59 13.29 -18.49
C ALA A 343 9.89 13.77 -19.14
N ALA A 344 10.05 15.09 -19.35
CA ALA A 344 11.28 15.66 -19.89
C ALA A 344 12.51 15.41 -18.99
N LEU A 345 12.35 15.55 -17.67
CA LEU A 345 13.44 15.30 -16.71
C LEU A 345 13.80 13.82 -16.63
N ILE A 346 12.81 12.93 -16.69
CA ILE A 346 13.03 11.48 -16.75
C ILE A 346 13.81 11.13 -18.03
N ALA A 347 13.40 11.66 -19.18
CA ALA A 347 14.08 11.43 -20.45
C ALA A 347 15.52 11.98 -20.45
N GLU A 348 15.73 13.18 -19.89
CA GLU A 348 17.06 13.79 -19.73
C GLU A 348 17.95 12.91 -18.86
N ALA A 349 17.45 12.44 -17.72
CA ALA A 349 18.22 11.62 -16.79
C ALA A 349 18.52 10.23 -17.39
N ARG A 350 17.57 9.62 -18.13
CA ARG A 350 17.81 8.37 -18.88
C ARG A 350 18.91 8.54 -19.93
N LYS A 351 18.96 9.68 -20.61
CA LYS A 351 20.01 9.98 -21.59
C LYS A 351 21.39 10.08 -20.95
N GLU A 352 21.50 10.62 -19.74
CA GLU A 352 22.77 10.62 -18.99
C GLU A 352 23.20 9.20 -18.59
N VAL A 353 22.25 8.36 -18.16
CA VAL A 353 22.52 6.93 -17.90
C VAL A 353 22.93 6.21 -19.20
N GLU A 354 22.28 6.50 -20.32
CA GLU A 354 22.63 5.94 -21.63
C GLU A 354 24.07 6.26 -22.05
N ALA A 355 24.55 7.46 -21.73
CA ALA A 355 25.91 7.89 -22.03
C ALA A 355 26.99 7.11 -21.25
N LEU A 356 26.62 6.38 -20.19
CA LEU A 356 27.55 5.54 -19.41
C LEU A 356 27.85 4.20 -20.06
N PHE A 357 27.04 3.78 -21.04
CA PHE A 357 27.30 2.55 -21.79
C PHE A 357 28.42 2.80 -22.80
N ASN A 358 29.42 1.92 -22.79
CA ASN A 358 30.50 1.97 -23.77
C ASN A 358 29.94 1.82 -25.19
N THR A 359 30.31 2.71 -26.10
CA THR A 359 29.89 2.71 -27.52
C THR A 359 30.38 1.49 -28.33
N SER A 360 31.14 0.58 -27.71
CA SER A 360 31.71 -0.61 -28.34
C SER A 360 30.79 -1.83 -28.36
N THR A 361 29.68 -1.82 -27.61
CA THR A 361 28.67 -2.89 -27.71
C THR A 361 27.90 -2.75 -29.03
N SER A 362 27.73 -3.88 -29.71
CA SER A 362 26.98 -4.00 -30.96
C SER A 362 25.68 -3.19 -30.89
N PRO A 363 25.24 -2.49 -31.95
CA PRO A 363 23.99 -1.72 -31.97
C PRO A 363 22.73 -2.56 -31.70
N SER A 364 22.86 -3.88 -31.56
CA SER A 364 21.83 -4.84 -31.18
C SER A 364 21.83 -5.26 -29.71
N ALA A 365 22.79 -4.82 -28.89
CA ALA A 365 22.82 -5.16 -27.46
C ALA A 365 21.81 -4.30 -26.69
N SER A 366 20.94 -4.95 -25.92
CA SER A 366 20.00 -4.28 -25.02
C SER A 366 20.77 -3.49 -23.97
N ARG A 367 20.61 -2.17 -23.93
CA ARG A 367 21.28 -1.28 -22.97
C ARG A 367 20.50 -1.25 -21.65
N THR A 368 20.81 -2.17 -20.75
CA THR A 368 20.15 -2.31 -19.45
C THR A 368 21.11 -2.04 -18.30
N TYR A 369 20.57 -1.64 -17.16
CA TYR A 369 21.33 -1.36 -15.95
C TYR A 369 20.66 -1.95 -14.72
N ILE A 370 21.37 -1.97 -13.60
CA ILE A 370 20.82 -2.37 -12.31
C ILE A 370 20.33 -1.13 -11.56
N GLY A 371 19.04 -1.09 -11.24
CA GLY A 371 18.46 -0.08 -10.35
C GLY A 371 18.64 -0.48 -8.88
N VAL A 372 19.09 0.45 -8.03
CA VAL A 372 19.32 0.21 -6.62
C VAL A 372 18.57 1.26 -5.80
N HIS A 373 17.73 0.82 -4.88
CA HIS A 373 17.02 1.70 -3.96
C HIS A 373 17.37 1.41 -2.51
N ILE A 374 18.07 2.35 -1.88
CA ILE A 374 18.52 2.25 -0.49
C ILE A 374 17.60 3.10 0.38
N ARG A 375 16.78 2.46 1.22
CA ARG A 375 15.92 3.16 2.19
C ARG A 375 16.65 3.35 3.52
N ARG A 376 16.80 4.61 3.93
CA ARG A 376 17.36 5.07 5.21
C ARG A 376 16.34 5.98 5.87
N GLY A 377 16.65 7.27 6.02
CA GLY A 377 15.73 8.29 6.54
C GLY A 377 15.02 7.86 7.81
N ASP A 378 13.72 8.12 7.88
CA ASP A 378 12.85 7.78 9.00
C ASP A 378 12.33 6.33 9.04
N GLN A 379 12.71 5.47 8.07
CA GLN A 379 12.29 4.06 8.05
C GLN A 379 13.45 3.08 8.24
N LEU A 380 13.29 2.22 9.24
CA LEU A 380 14.19 1.11 9.52
C LEU A 380 13.85 -0.11 8.66
N ALA A 381 14.75 -1.09 8.64
CA ALA A 381 14.52 -2.35 7.97
C ALA A 381 13.31 -3.08 8.57
N ALA A 382 12.52 -3.74 7.73
CA ALA A 382 11.32 -4.43 8.22
C ALA A 382 11.66 -5.75 8.92
N PHE A 383 12.80 -6.38 8.60
CA PHE A 383 13.12 -7.74 9.04
C PHE A 383 14.54 -7.98 9.56
N THR A 384 15.26 -6.94 10.02
CA THR A 384 16.58 -7.16 10.62
C THR A 384 16.48 -8.02 11.87
N LYS A 385 17.08 -9.22 11.83
CA LYS A 385 17.35 -10.08 13.01
C LYS A 385 18.40 -9.41 13.89
N GLY A 386 18.01 -8.35 14.60
CA GLY A 386 18.88 -7.52 15.43
C GLY A 386 18.21 -6.19 15.79
N PRO A 387 18.78 -5.44 16.75
CA PRO A 387 18.16 -4.22 17.26
C PRO A 387 18.02 -3.16 16.14
N GLY A 388 16.77 -2.91 15.71
CA GLY A 388 16.26 -1.68 15.09
C GLY A 388 17.14 -0.96 14.06
N GLY A 389 17.92 -1.68 13.27
CA GLY A 389 18.91 -1.09 12.38
C GLY A 389 18.43 -0.96 10.94
N TYR A 390 19.18 -0.19 10.15
CA TYR A 390 19.06 -0.23 8.71
C TYR A 390 19.74 -1.49 8.13
N VAL A 391 19.31 -1.91 6.93
CA VAL A 391 20.01 -2.97 6.18
C VAL A 391 21.44 -2.50 5.85
N PRO A 392 22.51 -3.26 6.16
CA PRO A 392 23.87 -2.87 5.83
C PRO A 392 24.08 -2.58 4.33
N ILE A 393 24.82 -1.51 3.99
CA ILE A 393 25.13 -1.14 2.59
C ILE A 393 25.82 -2.30 1.85
N GLN A 394 26.67 -3.06 2.54
CA GLN A 394 27.35 -4.22 1.97
C GLN A 394 26.37 -5.24 1.37
N ASN A 395 25.19 -5.44 1.96
CA ASN A 395 24.19 -6.36 1.40
C ASN A 395 23.68 -5.90 0.03
N TYR A 396 23.58 -4.58 -0.20
CA TYR A 396 23.21 -4.03 -1.51
C TYR A 396 24.34 -4.25 -2.53
N VAL A 397 25.59 -4.00 -2.12
CA VAL A 397 26.78 -4.22 -2.95
C VAL A 397 26.89 -5.69 -3.37
N ASP A 398 26.75 -6.62 -2.42
CA ASP A 398 26.79 -8.07 -2.69
C ASP A 398 25.66 -8.49 -3.62
N ALA A 399 24.45 -7.94 -3.46
CA ALA A 399 23.31 -8.25 -4.31
C ALA A 399 23.49 -7.71 -5.74
N VAL A 400 24.08 -6.53 -5.91
CA VAL A 400 24.41 -5.97 -7.23
C VAL A 400 25.45 -6.83 -7.94
N LYS A 401 26.48 -7.28 -7.24
CA LYS A 401 27.48 -8.20 -7.79
C LYS A 401 26.88 -9.53 -8.22
N GLY A 402 26.09 -10.14 -7.33
CA GLY A 402 25.41 -11.39 -7.65
C GLY A 402 24.41 -11.24 -8.81
N ALA A 403 23.76 -10.08 -8.95
CA ALA A 403 22.93 -9.78 -10.11
C ALA A 403 23.75 -9.67 -11.40
N ALA A 404 24.84 -8.90 -11.38
CA ALA A 404 25.72 -8.74 -12.53
C ALA A 404 26.32 -10.09 -12.98
N GLU A 405 26.78 -10.92 -12.04
CA GLU A 405 27.29 -12.27 -12.34
C GLU A 405 26.23 -13.20 -12.96
N ARG A 406 24.96 -13.02 -12.59
CA ARG A 406 23.85 -13.84 -13.11
C ARG A 406 23.34 -13.41 -14.47
N PHE A 407 23.26 -12.10 -14.71
CA PHE A 407 22.49 -11.56 -15.83
C PHE A 407 23.32 -10.85 -16.89
N ASN A 408 24.53 -10.38 -16.56
CA ASN A 408 25.39 -9.78 -17.58
C ASN A 408 25.92 -10.87 -18.52
N SER A 409 26.04 -10.51 -19.79
CA SER A 409 26.70 -11.38 -20.76
C SER A 409 28.19 -11.50 -20.45
N ALA A 410 28.84 -12.60 -20.83
CA ALA A 410 30.28 -12.80 -20.64
C ALA A 410 31.14 -11.70 -21.32
N ASP A 411 30.58 -11.01 -22.30
CA ASP A 411 31.22 -9.90 -23.02
C ASP A 411 31.06 -8.53 -22.31
N ASP A 412 30.16 -8.42 -21.32
CA ASP A 412 29.94 -7.18 -20.58
C ASP A 412 30.97 -7.03 -19.46
N THR A 413 32.04 -6.30 -19.77
CA THR A 413 33.14 -6.05 -18.84
C THR A 413 32.81 -5.00 -17.77
N THR A 414 31.74 -4.22 -17.94
CA THR A 414 31.37 -3.09 -17.05
C THR A 414 29.89 -3.09 -16.74
N THR A 415 29.51 -3.12 -15.46
CA THR A 415 28.11 -3.05 -15.02
C THR A 415 27.68 -1.61 -14.78
N THR A 416 26.62 -1.15 -15.44
CA THR A 416 26.01 0.15 -15.14
C THR A 416 25.01 0.01 -13.99
N VAL A 417 25.10 0.90 -13.00
CA VAL A 417 24.25 0.89 -11.80
C VAL A 417 23.66 2.28 -11.59
N TYR A 418 22.34 2.36 -11.51
CA TYR A 418 21.64 3.55 -11.01
C TYR A 418 21.33 3.35 -9.53
N VAL A 419 21.74 4.29 -8.67
CA VAL A 419 21.44 4.24 -7.24
C VAL A 419 20.67 5.47 -6.80
N ALA A 420 19.58 5.25 -6.07
CA ALA A 420 18.94 6.30 -5.30
C ALA A 420 18.80 5.91 -3.83
N SER A 421 18.87 6.93 -2.98
CA SER A 421 18.59 6.83 -1.57
C SER A 421 17.94 8.12 -1.11
N ASP A 422 17.12 7.99 -0.08
CA ASP A 422 16.61 9.12 0.66
C ASP A 422 17.64 9.71 1.64
N ASP A 423 18.87 9.17 1.70
CA ASP A 423 20.01 9.70 2.44
C ASP A 423 21.27 9.76 1.53
N PRO A 424 21.83 10.96 1.25
CA PRO A 424 23.00 11.08 0.38
C PRO A 424 24.23 10.35 0.91
N LEU A 425 24.40 10.24 2.24
CA LEU A 425 25.54 9.53 2.82
C LEU A 425 25.52 8.03 2.51
N ALA A 426 24.32 7.47 2.31
CA ALA A 426 24.15 6.07 1.93
C ALA A 426 24.55 5.83 0.48
N ILE A 427 24.33 6.80 -0.41
CA ILE A 427 24.80 6.78 -1.81
C ILE A 427 26.32 6.79 -1.83
N ASP A 428 26.96 7.71 -1.09
CA ASP A 428 28.41 7.82 -1.04
C ASP A 428 29.06 6.55 -0.46
N SER A 429 28.49 6.01 0.61
CA SER A 429 28.93 4.74 1.21
C SER A 429 28.81 3.58 0.23
N PHE A 430 27.71 3.53 -0.54
CA PHE A 430 27.50 2.50 -1.56
C PHE A 430 28.53 2.60 -2.69
N LYS A 431 28.79 3.82 -3.19
CA LYS A 431 29.81 4.06 -4.22
C LYS A 431 31.21 3.65 -3.74
N SER A 432 31.61 4.05 -2.53
CA SER A 432 32.91 3.69 -1.95
C SER A 432 33.07 2.17 -1.86
N LEU A 433 32.11 1.49 -1.23
CA LEU A 433 32.17 0.04 -1.05
C LEU A 433 32.13 -0.71 -2.38
N LEU A 434 31.32 -0.28 -3.36
CA LEU A 434 31.29 -0.92 -4.67
C LEU A 434 32.65 -0.76 -5.39
N SER A 435 33.29 0.40 -5.28
CA SER A 435 34.61 0.66 -5.88
C SER A 435 35.77 -0.08 -5.20
N GLU A 436 35.72 -0.25 -3.88
CA GLU A 436 36.72 -0.99 -3.09
C GLU A 436 36.64 -2.50 -3.31
N SER A 437 35.49 -2.97 -3.77
CA SER A 437 35.15 -4.38 -3.77
C SER A 437 35.76 -5.14 -4.97
N SER A 438 37.04 -5.50 -4.84
CA SER A 438 37.83 -6.41 -5.69
C SER A 438 38.09 -5.94 -7.13
N SER A 439 39.32 -6.16 -7.60
CA SER A 439 39.81 -5.77 -8.95
C SER A 439 39.11 -6.47 -10.12
N SER A 440 38.17 -7.38 -9.86
CA SER A 440 37.46 -8.18 -10.85
C SER A 440 36.09 -7.65 -11.24
N PHE A 441 35.54 -6.66 -10.51
CA PHE A 441 34.23 -6.08 -10.80
C PHE A 441 34.37 -4.61 -11.20
N SER A 442 34.12 -4.30 -12.47
CA SER A 442 34.09 -2.93 -12.97
C SER A 442 32.65 -2.43 -13.05
N SER A 443 32.39 -1.25 -12.48
CA SER A 443 31.05 -0.67 -12.50
C SER A 443 31.05 0.84 -12.69
N ASN A 444 30.04 1.32 -13.40
CA ASN A 444 29.73 2.75 -13.54
C ASN A 444 28.50 3.02 -12.68
N VAL A 445 28.66 3.79 -11.60
CA VAL A 445 27.57 4.14 -10.69
C VAL A 445 27.10 5.57 -10.95
N PHE A 446 25.79 5.75 -11.06
CA PHE A 446 25.17 7.05 -11.27
C PHE A 446 24.01 7.28 -10.31
N SER A 447 23.84 8.53 -9.91
CA SER A 447 22.74 9.03 -9.08
C SER A 447 22.41 10.47 -9.51
N LEU A 448 21.25 11.01 -9.16
CA LEU A 448 20.88 12.38 -9.53
C LEU A 448 21.91 13.44 -9.11
N SER A 449 22.59 13.25 -7.97
CA SER A 449 23.62 14.17 -7.50
C SER A 449 24.85 14.23 -8.42
N ASP A 450 25.09 13.18 -9.22
CA ASP A 450 26.21 13.10 -10.17
C ASP A 450 25.87 13.68 -11.54
N SER A 451 24.61 14.06 -11.75
CA SER A 451 24.12 14.51 -13.06
C SER A 451 24.94 15.66 -13.62
N SER A 452 25.12 15.72 -14.95
CA SER A 452 25.78 16.86 -15.60
C SER A 452 24.85 18.07 -15.68
N SER A 453 23.55 17.83 -15.69
CA SER A 453 22.49 18.84 -15.66
C SER A 453 22.34 19.47 -14.28
N ALA A 454 22.44 20.81 -14.22
CA ALA A 454 22.20 21.55 -12.98
C ALA A 454 20.76 21.38 -12.48
N THR A 455 19.80 21.20 -13.39
CA THR A 455 18.39 20.99 -13.06
C THR A 455 18.20 19.65 -12.35
N LEU A 456 18.75 18.56 -12.90
CA LEU A 456 18.66 17.23 -12.30
C LEU A 456 19.43 17.14 -10.99
N ARG A 457 20.64 17.70 -10.91
CA ARG A 457 21.38 17.78 -9.62
C ARG A 457 20.59 18.53 -8.55
N GLY A 458 19.86 19.57 -8.93
CA GLY A 458 19.00 20.33 -8.03
C GLY A 458 17.80 19.56 -7.48
N LEU A 459 17.46 18.39 -8.07
CA LEU A 459 16.41 17.51 -7.58
C LEU A 459 16.90 16.48 -6.55
N ALA A 460 18.21 16.26 -6.45
CA ALA A 460 18.78 15.30 -5.51
C ALA A 460 18.48 15.69 -4.06
N SER A 461 18.21 14.71 -3.20
CA SER A 461 17.92 14.98 -1.80
C SER A 461 19.15 15.60 -1.11
N PRO A 462 19.02 16.77 -0.45
CA PRO A 462 20.16 17.42 0.19
C PRO A 462 20.57 16.74 1.51
N LYS A 463 19.69 15.92 2.09
CA LYS A 463 19.88 15.23 3.38
C LYS A 463 18.96 14.02 3.52
N GLY A 464 19.15 13.25 4.59
CA GLY A 464 18.24 12.17 4.99
C GLY A 464 16.79 12.61 5.07
N TYR A 465 15.88 11.86 4.44
CA TYR A 465 14.45 12.13 4.47
C TYR A 465 13.83 11.82 5.83
N VAL A 466 13.06 12.77 6.36
CA VAL A 466 12.22 12.59 7.55
C VAL A 466 10.85 13.22 7.27
N GLN A 467 9.78 12.43 7.35
CA GLN A 467 8.42 12.88 7.00
C GLN A 467 7.99 14.11 7.82
N ALA A 468 8.31 14.15 9.12
CA ALA A 468 7.97 15.27 9.99
C ALA A 468 8.65 16.58 9.55
N GLU A 469 9.90 16.49 9.09
CA GLU A 469 10.63 17.66 8.57
C GLU A 469 10.10 18.09 7.20
N PHE A 470 9.77 17.14 6.33
CA PHE A 470 9.11 17.43 5.05
C PHE A 470 7.79 18.18 5.26
N ASN A 471 6.98 17.72 6.23
CA ASN A 471 5.72 18.36 6.61
C ASN A 471 5.90 19.73 7.27
N ALA A 472 7.10 20.08 7.72
CA ALA A 472 7.42 21.39 8.30
C ALA A 472 7.98 22.37 7.27
N LEU A 473 8.30 21.92 6.05
CA LEU A 473 8.70 22.82 4.96
C LEU A 473 7.54 23.80 4.64
N PRO A 474 7.83 25.04 4.22
CA PRO A 474 6.80 26.00 3.84
C PRO A 474 5.88 25.41 2.77
N ASP A 475 4.58 25.72 2.86
CA ASP A 475 3.65 25.32 1.81
C ASP A 475 3.82 26.22 0.59
N ASP A 476 3.75 25.62 -0.59
CA ASP A 476 4.03 26.29 -1.86
C ASP A 476 2.99 27.41 -2.17
N SER A 477 1.91 27.47 -1.38
CA SER A 477 0.81 28.44 -1.47
C SER A 477 1.09 29.78 -0.77
N GLU A 478 2.08 29.88 0.13
CA GLU A 478 2.33 31.10 0.93
C GLU A 478 3.43 32.02 0.36
N GLY A 479 4.21 31.56 -0.63
CA GLY A 479 5.25 32.34 -1.30
C GLY A 479 4.76 33.01 -2.59
N GLY A 480 4.08 34.15 -2.48
CA GLY A 480 3.40 34.88 -3.57
C GLY A 480 4.27 35.45 -4.71
N GLY A 481 5.03 34.60 -5.41
CA GLY A 481 5.73 34.95 -6.65
C GLY A 481 5.63 33.81 -7.66
N ALA A 482 5.03 34.09 -8.83
CA ALA A 482 4.78 33.13 -9.92
C ALA A 482 6.03 32.50 -10.58
N SER A 483 7.23 32.66 -10.00
CA SER A 483 8.50 32.25 -10.59
C SER A 483 9.30 31.24 -9.75
N HIS A 484 8.89 30.91 -8.53
CA HIS A 484 9.57 29.90 -7.72
C HIS A 484 8.65 28.72 -7.43
N GLU A 485 9.01 27.59 -8.03
CA GLU A 485 8.48 26.30 -7.63
C GLU A 485 8.83 26.04 -6.17
N GLY A 486 7.83 25.65 -5.39
CA GLY A 486 8.03 25.49 -3.96
C GLY A 486 8.80 24.21 -3.62
N THR A 487 9.46 24.23 -2.46
CA THR A 487 10.47 23.23 -2.09
C THR A 487 9.90 21.81 -2.03
N ARG A 488 8.64 21.65 -1.61
CA ARG A 488 7.97 20.35 -1.52
C ARG A 488 7.74 19.73 -2.89
N VAL A 489 7.30 20.53 -3.87
CA VAL A 489 7.16 20.10 -5.27
C VAL A 489 8.51 19.70 -5.85
N THR A 490 9.59 20.47 -5.63
CA THR A 490 10.93 20.13 -6.13
C THR A 490 11.43 18.79 -5.56
N LEU A 491 11.33 18.59 -4.24
CA LEU A 491 11.76 17.34 -3.61
C LEU A 491 10.91 16.14 -4.05
N THR A 492 9.59 16.34 -4.17
CA THR A 492 8.68 15.29 -4.68
C THR A 492 9.04 14.89 -6.11
N ARG A 493 9.42 15.88 -6.93
CA ARG A 493 9.87 15.63 -8.30
C ARG A 493 11.16 14.82 -8.36
N GLY A 494 12.12 15.08 -7.48
CA GLY A 494 13.33 14.27 -7.38
C GLY A 494 13.00 12.79 -7.15
N VAL A 495 12.10 12.50 -6.20
CA VAL A 495 11.64 11.13 -5.94
C VAL A 495 10.93 10.51 -7.14
N ILE A 496 10.18 11.28 -7.93
CA ILE A 496 9.53 10.78 -9.16
C ILE A 496 10.59 10.36 -10.20
N VAL A 497 11.62 11.18 -10.39
CA VAL A 497 12.72 10.86 -11.33
C VAL A 497 13.50 9.65 -10.84
N ASP A 498 13.85 9.61 -9.55
CA ASP A 498 14.51 8.45 -8.93
C ASP A 498 13.69 7.17 -9.06
N LEU A 499 12.38 7.24 -8.80
CA LEU A 499 11.47 6.11 -8.98
C LEU A 499 11.49 5.63 -10.44
N ALA A 500 11.40 6.54 -11.41
CA ALA A 500 11.42 6.20 -12.83
C ALA A 500 12.71 5.48 -13.25
N LEU A 501 13.87 5.94 -12.77
CA LEU A 501 15.17 5.35 -13.09
C LEU A 501 15.42 4.05 -12.33
N ILE A 502 15.04 3.96 -11.05
CA ILE A 502 15.17 2.70 -10.30
C ILE A 502 14.30 1.61 -10.90
N SER A 503 13.05 1.91 -11.22
CA SER A 503 12.08 0.88 -11.60
C SER A 503 11.92 0.68 -13.09
N GLY A 504 12.33 1.65 -13.90
CA GLY A 504 11.98 1.69 -15.32
C GLY A 504 10.55 2.17 -15.58
N LEU A 505 9.85 2.73 -14.58
CA LEU A 505 8.52 3.30 -14.78
C LEU A 505 8.57 4.38 -15.86
N TRP A 506 7.53 4.40 -16.70
CA TRP A 506 7.35 5.36 -17.79
C TRP A 506 8.46 5.36 -18.86
N ALA A 507 9.21 4.25 -18.98
CA ALA A 507 10.04 4.02 -20.15
C ALA A 507 9.12 3.89 -21.38
N GLY A 508 9.30 4.74 -22.39
CA GLY A 508 8.66 4.53 -23.69
C GLY A 508 9.14 3.22 -24.33
N GLU A 509 8.34 2.61 -25.21
CA GLU A 509 8.77 1.43 -25.99
C GLU A 509 9.97 1.74 -26.89
N GLU A 510 10.10 3.01 -27.31
CA GLU A 510 11.21 3.53 -28.12
C GLU A 510 12.34 4.13 -27.28
N GLU A 511 12.17 4.29 -25.96
CA GLU A 511 13.22 4.80 -25.06
C GLU A 511 14.18 3.66 -24.69
N GLY A 512 15.40 3.74 -25.22
CA GLY A 512 16.31 2.60 -25.33
C GLY A 512 16.98 2.08 -24.04
N VAL A 513 16.77 2.73 -22.89
CA VAL A 513 17.49 2.40 -21.65
C VAL A 513 16.54 2.30 -20.45
N LYS A 514 16.46 1.12 -19.84
CA LYS A 514 15.67 0.81 -18.64
C LYS A 514 16.43 -0.18 -17.74
N PRO A 515 16.12 -0.24 -16.44
CA PRO A 515 16.72 -1.26 -15.60
C PRO A 515 16.20 -2.64 -16.00
N ASP A 516 17.07 -3.64 -16.01
CA ASP A 516 16.66 -5.04 -16.15
C ASP A 516 16.48 -5.71 -14.78
N THR A 517 17.11 -5.16 -13.74
CA THR A 517 17.19 -5.73 -12.40
C THR A 517 17.07 -4.62 -11.38
N VAL A 518 16.34 -4.87 -10.29
CA VAL A 518 16.17 -3.92 -9.20
C VAL A 518 16.57 -4.55 -7.88
N VAL A 519 17.49 -3.91 -7.15
CA VAL A 519 17.94 -4.30 -5.81
C VAL A 519 17.38 -3.32 -4.80
N CYS A 520 16.57 -3.81 -3.87
CA CYS A 520 15.91 -2.95 -2.88
C CYS A 520 15.47 -3.72 -1.63
N THR A 521 14.76 -3.04 -0.72
CA THR A 521 14.18 -3.63 0.49
C THR A 521 12.67 -3.51 0.49
N ILE A 522 11.97 -4.62 0.71
CA ILE A 522 10.49 -4.67 0.72
C ILE A 522 9.86 -3.77 1.78
N GLY A 523 10.65 -3.31 2.76
CA GLY A 523 10.33 -2.25 3.71
C GLY A 523 9.89 -0.93 3.05
N SER A 524 10.31 -0.67 1.80
CA SER A 524 9.97 0.54 1.05
C SER A 524 8.86 0.31 0.02
N SER A 525 7.89 1.24 -0.07
CA SER A 525 6.90 1.24 -1.16
C SER A 525 7.52 1.51 -2.54
N ILE A 526 8.66 2.20 -2.63
CA ILE A 526 9.39 2.36 -3.90
C ILE A 526 9.86 0.99 -4.39
N CYS A 527 10.37 0.15 -3.48
CA CYS A 527 10.80 -1.21 -3.81
C CYS A 527 9.62 -2.08 -4.26
N LEU A 528 8.45 -1.98 -3.61
CA LEU A 528 7.29 -2.75 -4.00
C LEU A 528 6.77 -2.35 -5.39
N LEU A 529 6.74 -1.05 -5.69
CA LEU A 529 6.35 -0.55 -7.01
C LEU A 529 7.37 -0.91 -8.10
N SER A 530 8.65 -1.02 -7.75
CA SER A 530 9.69 -1.27 -8.75
C SER A 530 9.64 -2.65 -9.39
N ALA A 531 8.91 -3.61 -8.80
CA ALA A 531 8.63 -4.89 -9.43
C ALA A 531 7.73 -4.77 -10.66
N ILE A 532 6.88 -3.74 -10.74
CA ILE A 532 5.81 -3.68 -11.73
C ILE A 532 6.32 -3.47 -13.17
N PRO A 533 7.23 -2.52 -13.46
CA PRO A 533 7.68 -2.28 -14.82
C PRO A 533 8.62 -3.36 -15.36
N LEU A 534 9.17 -4.20 -14.50
CA LEU A 534 9.95 -5.37 -14.90
C LEU A 534 9.09 -6.42 -15.60
N SER A 535 7.76 -6.36 -15.50
CA SER A 535 6.79 -7.43 -15.81
C SER A 535 6.82 -8.59 -14.82
N TRP A 536 5.71 -9.34 -14.75
CA TRP A 536 5.57 -10.45 -13.81
C TRP A 536 6.68 -11.51 -13.94
N PRO A 537 6.99 -12.03 -15.15
CA PRO A 537 8.00 -13.09 -15.29
C PRO A 537 9.42 -12.61 -15.00
N ALA A 538 9.78 -11.36 -15.33
CA ALA A 538 11.12 -10.88 -14.99
C ALA A 538 11.22 -10.54 -13.50
N ALA A 539 10.21 -9.85 -12.94
CA ALA A 539 10.21 -9.47 -11.54
C ALA A 539 10.33 -10.67 -10.60
N PHE A 540 9.57 -11.74 -10.85
CA PHE A 540 9.48 -12.90 -9.96
C PHE A 540 10.14 -14.16 -10.51
N GLY A 541 10.71 -14.12 -11.71
CA GLY A 541 11.26 -15.28 -12.37
C GLY A 541 10.21 -16.26 -12.87
N ASN A 542 10.68 -17.36 -13.46
CA ASN A 542 9.80 -18.50 -13.76
C ASN A 542 9.31 -19.11 -12.45
N MET A 543 8.03 -19.45 -12.42
CA MET A 543 7.45 -20.14 -11.29
C MET A 543 7.90 -21.60 -11.29
N ASP A 544 8.10 -22.16 -10.09
CA ASP A 544 8.44 -23.57 -9.94
C ASP A 544 7.50 -24.46 -10.78
N PRO A 545 8.03 -25.35 -11.66
CA PRO A 545 7.23 -26.26 -12.49
C PRO A 545 6.28 -27.16 -11.68
N THR A 546 6.51 -27.33 -10.38
CA THR A 546 5.58 -28.06 -9.48
C THR A 546 4.24 -27.34 -9.26
N GLY A 547 4.11 -26.07 -9.70
CA GLY A 547 2.90 -25.28 -9.53
C GLY A 547 2.68 -24.77 -8.11
N LEU A 548 3.69 -24.89 -7.23
CA LEU A 548 3.60 -24.39 -5.86
C LEU A 548 3.68 -22.87 -5.75
N GLY A 549 3.96 -22.15 -6.84
CA GLY A 549 3.98 -20.69 -6.86
C GLY A 549 5.15 -20.07 -6.09
N TYR A 550 6.25 -20.82 -5.97
CA TYR A 550 7.52 -20.29 -5.49
C TYR A 550 8.33 -19.75 -6.68
N PRO A 551 8.88 -18.53 -6.58
CA PRO A 551 9.73 -17.96 -7.62
C PRO A 551 11.07 -18.69 -7.70
N VAL A 552 11.54 -19.01 -8.91
CA VAL A 552 12.91 -19.48 -9.14
C VAL A 552 13.85 -18.29 -9.04
N ARG A 553 14.57 -18.21 -7.91
CA ARG A 553 15.42 -17.06 -7.54
C ARG A 553 16.48 -16.69 -8.57
N ASP A 554 17.02 -17.68 -9.28
CA ASP A 554 18.08 -17.46 -10.25
C ASP A 554 17.59 -16.71 -11.50
N SER A 555 16.26 -16.68 -11.71
CA SER A 555 15.62 -15.93 -12.81
C SER A 555 14.91 -14.66 -12.33
N GLN A 556 15.05 -14.31 -11.04
CA GLN A 556 14.35 -13.19 -10.44
C GLN A 556 15.14 -11.88 -10.62
N HIS A 557 14.53 -10.88 -11.24
CA HIS A 557 15.14 -9.57 -11.44
C HIS A 557 14.74 -8.53 -10.38
N TRP A 558 13.68 -8.77 -9.60
CA TRP A 558 13.36 -7.94 -8.44
C TRP A 558 13.93 -8.56 -7.16
N LEU A 559 15.02 -8.01 -6.64
CA LEU A 559 15.84 -8.59 -5.58
C LEU A 559 15.59 -7.88 -4.25
N ASP A 560 14.82 -8.53 -3.37
CA ASP A 560 14.69 -8.12 -1.97
C ASP A 560 15.88 -8.62 -1.14
N ILE A 561 16.59 -7.68 -0.52
CA ILE A 561 17.71 -7.99 0.37
C ILE A 561 17.36 -7.93 1.85
N ASP A 562 16.18 -7.43 2.22
CA ASP A 562 15.75 -7.31 3.62
C ASP A 562 15.58 -8.71 4.23
N GLN A 563 14.88 -9.59 3.51
CA GLN A 563 14.60 -10.94 4.01
C GLN A 563 15.68 -11.96 3.67
N LYS A 564 16.67 -11.65 2.82
CA LYS A 564 17.69 -12.60 2.31
C LYS A 564 17.08 -13.92 1.82
N GLY A 565 15.84 -13.88 1.35
CA GLY A 565 15.08 -15.07 0.99
C GLY A 565 14.76 -16.04 2.15
N ALA A 566 14.76 -15.58 3.40
CA ALA A 566 14.28 -16.36 4.54
C ALA A 566 12.76 -16.57 4.51
N ILE A 567 12.04 -15.66 3.85
CA ILE A 567 10.60 -15.72 3.64
C ILE A 567 10.39 -15.63 2.12
N VAL A 568 9.45 -16.41 1.60
CA VAL A 568 9.03 -16.28 0.19
C VAL A 568 8.44 -14.88 0.06
N PRO A 569 9.03 -14.00 -0.77
CA PRO A 569 8.62 -12.60 -0.78
C PRO A 569 7.15 -12.53 -1.17
N ALA A 570 6.30 -12.18 -0.21
CA ALA A 570 4.93 -11.81 -0.48
C ALA A 570 4.99 -10.38 -1.01
N TRP A 571 5.25 -10.24 -2.31
CA TRP A 571 4.99 -8.97 -2.97
C TRP A 571 3.54 -8.59 -2.69
N LYS A 572 3.34 -7.36 -2.22
CA LYS A 572 2.03 -6.77 -2.00
C LYS A 572 1.95 -5.53 -2.86
N ALA A 573 0.87 -5.40 -3.61
CA ALA A 573 0.67 -4.29 -4.53
C ALA A 573 0.68 -2.93 -3.82
N PHE A 574 0.24 -2.89 -2.56
CA PHE A 574 0.15 -1.69 -1.74
C PHE A 574 0.22 -2.05 -0.25
N ARG A 575 0.29 -1.03 0.59
CA ARG A 575 0.14 -1.15 2.05
C ARG A 575 -1.15 -0.47 2.47
N THR A 576 -1.83 -1.06 3.44
CA THR A 576 -2.95 -0.43 4.15
C THR A 576 -2.42 0.17 5.46
N PHE A 577 -3.04 1.27 5.90
CA PHE A 577 -2.53 2.13 6.99
C PHE A 577 -3.55 2.40 8.09
#